data_AF-A0A8X6M678-F1
#
_entry.id   AF-A0A8X6M678-F1
#
_cell.length_a   1.000
_cell.length_b   1.000
_cell.length_c   1.000
_cell.angle_alpha   90.00
_cell.angle_beta   90.00
_cell.angle_gamma   90.00
#
_symmetry.space_group_name_H-M   'P 1'
#
loop_
_entity.id
_entity.type
_entity.pdbx_description
1 polymer ?
#
loop_
_entity_poly.entity_id
_entity_poly.type
_entity_poly.pdbx_seq_one_letter_code
_entity_poly.pdbx_strand_id
1 'polypeptide(L)'
;MPRSWVSFWAQFCRIHEDESIMEEDKFKYVLSSLKPKTKARDIVENYPPSKDNYPKVIEHLMSLFGRKDLLIEVYIRDFLALVNSKSYIKLTDLYDIYIYIYKLGSYIRALETLGVTTSNYAAMLILL
;
A
#
# COMPACT_ATOMS: atom_id res chain seq x y z
N MET A 1 -1.28 -7.45 -0.07
CA MET A 1 -1.65 -6.06 -0.38
C MET A 1 -1.17 -5.04 0.67
N PRO A 2 0.12 -4.96 1.04
CA PRO A 2 0.65 -3.74 1.71
C PRO A 2 1.05 -2.64 0.71
N ARG A 3 1.89 -2.97 -0.30
CA ARG A 3 2.49 -2.01 -1.25
C ARG A 3 1.51 -1.24 -2.12
N SER A 4 0.33 -1.78 -2.36
CA SER A 4 -0.72 -1.14 -3.16
C SER A 4 -1.82 -0.53 -2.31
N TRP A 5 -1.73 -0.63 -0.98
CA TRP A 5 -2.76 -0.12 -0.08
C TRP A 5 -2.91 1.40 -0.19
N VAL A 6 -1.79 2.14 -0.21
CA VAL A 6 -1.81 3.61 -0.32
C VAL A 6 -2.57 4.08 -1.56
N SER A 7 -2.27 3.48 -2.72
CA SER A 7 -2.94 3.79 -3.98
C SER A 7 -4.41 3.36 -3.99
N PHE A 8 -4.71 2.19 -3.43
CA PHE A 8 -6.07 1.69 -3.28
C PHE A 8 -6.92 2.63 -2.42
N TRP A 9 -6.44 2.95 -1.21
CA TRP A 9 -7.16 3.78 -0.26
C TRP A 9 -7.34 5.21 -0.77
N ALA A 10 -6.33 5.79 -1.42
CA ALA A 10 -6.44 7.13 -2.02
C ALA A 10 -7.54 7.23 -3.10
N GLN A 11 -7.81 6.13 -3.82
CA GLN A 11 -8.91 6.08 -4.79
C GLN A 11 -10.25 5.78 -4.11
N PHE A 12 -10.24 4.87 -3.14
CA PHE A 12 -11.46 4.38 -2.49
C PHE A 12 -12.00 5.34 -1.41
N CYS A 13 -11.17 6.16 -0.76
CA CYS A 13 -11.58 6.99 0.37
C CYS A 13 -12.73 7.94 0.01
N ARG A 14 -12.76 8.46 -1.23
CA ARG A 14 -13.84 9.29 -1.73
C ARG A 14 -15.19 8.59 -1.72
N ILE A 15 -15.22 7.28 -2.02
CA ILE A 15 -16.43 6.47 -1.99
C ILE A 15 -16.79 6.10 -0.55
N HIS A 16 -15.78 5.83 0.28
CA HIS A 16 -15.98 5.56 1.70
C HIS A 16 -16.65 6.75 2.42
N GLU A 17 -16.17 7.96 2.15
CA GLU A 17 -16.60 9.21 2.78
C GLU A 17 -17.90 9.79 2.19
N ASP A 18 -18.34 9.31 1.02
CA ASP A 18 -19.56 9.81 0.38
C ASP A 18 -20.83 9.32 1.10
N GLU A 19 -21.48 10.19 1.86
CA GLU A 19 -22.70 9.89 2.62
C GLU A 19 -23.93 9.60 1.73
N SER A 20 -23.88 9.97 0.44
CA SER A 20 -24.98 9.71 -0.50
C SER A 20 -25.02 8.25 -0.99
N ILE A 21 -23.93 7.51 -0.84
CA ILE A 21 -23.82 6.12 -1.26
C ILE A 21 -24.19 5.21 -0.08
N MET A 22 -25.11 4.27 -0.32
CA MET A 22 -25.51 3.28 0.67
C MET A 22 -24.34 2.34 1.01
N GLU A 23 -24.22 1.92 2.28
CA GLU A 23 -23.11 1.08 2.73
C GLU A 23 -23.07 -0.29 2.02
N GLU A 24 -24.22 -0.83 1.65
CA GLU A 24 -24.35 -2.05 0.85
C GLU A 24 -23.71 -1.89 -0.54
N ASP A 25 -23.85 -0.71 -1.14
CA ASP A 25 -23.26 -0.43 -2.44
C ASP A 25 -21.76 -0.11 -2.31
N LYS A 26 -21.35 0.57 -1.23
CA LYS A 26 -19.92 0.69 -0.87
C LYS A 26 -19.28 -0.68 -0.67
N PHE A 27 -19.98 -1.62 -0.02
CA PHE A 27 -19.51 -2.99 0.16
C PHE A 27 -19.28 -3.68 -1.18
N LYS A 28 -20.26 -3.65 -2.09
CA LYS A 28 -20.13 -4.21 -3.44
C LYS A 28 -18.97 -3.57 -4.21
N TYR A 29 -18.75 -2.27 -4.02
CA TYR A 29 -17.64 -1.56 -4.64
C TYR A 29 -16.29 -2.07 -4.12
N VAL A 30 -16.11 -2.17 -2.79
CA VAL A 30 -14.90 -2.74 -2.18
C VAL A 30 -14.65 -4.12 -2.76
N LEU A 31 -15.66 -5.00 -2.73
CA LEU A 31 -15.52 -6.35 -3.26
C LEU A 31 -15.03 -6.32 -4.71
N SER A 32 -15.70 -5.56 -5.58
CA SER A 32 -15.38 -5.47 -7.02
C SER A 32 -14.02 -4.86 -7.31
N SER A 33 -13.53 -3.96 -6.46
CA SER A 33 -12.22 -3.31 -6.60
C SER A 33 -11.03 -4.21 -6.24
N LEU A 34 -11.28 -5.34 -5.56
CA LEU A 34 -10.25 -6.28 -5.13
C LEU A 34 -10.04 -7.39 -6.14
N LYS A 35 -8.77 -7.71 -6.40
CA LYS A 35 -8.40 -8.82 -7.30
C LYS A 35 -8.82 -10.16 -6.68
N PRO A 36 -9.42 -11.08 -7.46
CA PRO A 36 -9.72 -12.44 -7.01
C PRO A 36 -8.48 -13.17 -6.47
N LYS A 37 -8.68 -14.11 -5.54
CA LYS A 37 -7.62 -14.95 -4.95
C LYS A 37 -6.54 -14.12 -4.23
N THR A 38 -6.94 -13.06 -3.55
CA THR A 38 -6.04 -12.26 -2.71
C THR A 38 -6.55 -12.24 -1.29
N LYS A 39 -5.64 -12.17 -0.31
CA LYS A 39 -6.02 -12.08 1.12
C LYS A 39 -7.05 -10.97 1.40
N ALA A 40 -6.93 -9.82 0.72
CA ALA A 40 -7.89 -8.73 0.86
C ALA A 40 -9.28 -9.12 0.34
N ARG A 41 -9.35 -9.78 -0.83
CA ARG A 41 -10.60 -10.30 -1.38
C ARG A 41 -11.23 -11.35 -0.47
N ASP A 42 -10.43 -12.28 0.02
CA ASP A 42 -10.89 -13.34 0.93
C ASP A 42 -11.51 -12.74 2.19
N ILE A 43 -10.90 -11.69 2.77
CA ILE A 43 -11.47 -10.98 3.93
C ILE A 43 -12.87 -10.47 3.61
N VAL A 44 -13.07 -9.77 2.50
CA VAL A 44 -14.37 -9.17 2.15
C VAL A 44 -15.42 -10.25 1.87
N GLU A 45 -15.04 -11.32 1.18
CA GLU A 45 -15.96 -12.43 0.84
C GLU A 45 -16.43 -13.23 2.07
N ASN A 46 -15.68 -13.20 3.18
CA ASN A 46 -16.07 -13.87 4.43
C ASN A 46 -17.17 -13.14 5.22
N TYR A 47 -17.58 -11.95 4.79
CA TYR A 47 -18.69 -11.23 5.41
C TYR A 47 -19.90 -11.23 4.46
N PRO A 48 -21.11 -11.54 4.95
CA PRO A 48 -22.33 -11.33 4.19
C PRO A 48 -22.45 -9.85 3.76
N PRO A 49 -22.63 -9.56 2.45
CA PRO A 49 -22.78 -8.19 1.95
C PRO A 49 -24.02 -7.53 2.56
N SER A 50 -23.79 -6.60 3.48
CA SER A 50 -24.85 -5.90 4.22
C SER A 50 -24.33 -4.59 4.79
N LYS A 51 -25.27 -3.70 5.11
CA LYS A 51 -25.02 -2.42 5.76
C LYS A 51 -24.16 -2.60 7.02
N ASP A 52 -24.60 -3.47 7.92
CA ASP A 52 -23.95 -3.70 9.22
C ASP A 52 -22.55 -4.30 9.13
N ASN A 53 -22.22 -4.96 8.02
CA ASN A 53 -20.91 -5.59 7.83
C ASN A 53 -19.93 -4.73 7.06
N TYR A 54 -20.38 -3.70 6.34
CA TYR A 54 -19.50 -2.78 5.64
C TYR A 54 -18.44 -2.13 6.55
N PRO A 55 -18.79 -1.47 7.67
CA PRO A 55 -17.79 -0.85 8.53
C PRO A 55 -16.81 -1.88 9.11
N LYS A 56 -17.28 -3.09 9.47
CA LYS A 56 -16.44 -4.18 10.00
C LYS A 56 -15.40 -4.65 8.98
N VAL A 57 -15.80 -4.75 7.71
CA VAL A 57 -14.88 -5.11 6.62
C VAL A 57 -13.83 -4.02 6.41
N ILE A 58 -14.22 -2.76 6.39
CA ILE A 58 -13.27 -1.63 6.25
C ILE A 58 -12.28 -1.62 7.41
N GLU A 59 -12.75 -1.75 8.65
CA GLU A 59 -11.89 -1.83 9.83
C GLU A 59 -10.90 -3.00 9.74
N HIS A 60 -11.37 -4.19 9.34
CA HIS A 60 -10.50 -5.35 9.18
C HIS A 60 -9.44 -5.10 8.09
N LEU A 61 -9.82 -4.56 6.93
CA LEU A 61 -8.85 -4.20 5.88
C LEU A 61 -7.84 -3.15 6.35
N MET A 62 -8.29 -2.11 7.05
CA MET A 62 -7.40 -1.07 7.61
C MET A 62 -6.43 -1.64 8.64
N SER A 63 -6.88 -2.51 9.54
CA SER A 63 -6.03 -3.12 10.57
C SER A 63 -4.88 -3.93 9.98
N LEU A 64 -5.10 -4.55 8.82
CA LEU A 64 -4.11 -5.43 8.17
C LEU A 64 -3.23 -4.70 7.16
N PHE A 65 -3.76 -3.69 6.47
CA PHE A 65 -3.09 -3.06 5.33
C PHE A 65 -2.89 -1.55 5.48
N GLY A 66 -3.72 -0.88 6.27
CA GLY A 66 -3.68 0.58 6.49
C GLY A 66 -2.82 1.05 7.64
N ARG A 67 -2.18 0.13 8.36
CA ARG A 67 -1.20 0.44 9.40
C ARG A 67 0.00 1.18 8.83
N LYS A 68 0.00 2.50 9.03
CA LYS A 68 0.99 3.43 8.48
C LYS A 68 2.42 3.05 8.86
N ASP A 69 2.63 2.64 10.10
CA ASP A 69 3.90 2.14 10.63
C ASP A 69 4.41 0.90 9.86
N LEU A 70 3.55 -0.09 9.64
CA LEU A 70 3.89 -1.30 8.88
C LEU A 70 4.13 -0.99 7.39
N LEU A 71 3.38 -0.05 6.81
CA LEU A 71 3.59 0.38 5.43
C LEU A 71 4.97 1.03 5.26
N ILE A 72 5.35 1.92 6.18
CA ILE A 72 6.68 2.55 6.20
C ILE A 72 7.76 1.47 6.26
N GLU A 73 7.63 0.50 7.16
CA GLU A 73 8.60 -0.61 7.28
C GLU A 73 8.73 -1.42 5.97
N VAL A 74 7.60 -1.75 5.33
CA VAL A 74 7.60 -2.46 4.03
C VAL A 74 8.36 -1.66 2.97
N TYR A 75 8.08 -0.37 2.84
CA TYR A 75 8.75 0.48 1.85
C TYR A 75 10.23 0.68 2.14
N ILE A 76 10.63 0.83 3.41
CA ILE A 76 12.05 0.89 3.80
C ILE A 76 12.75 -0.42 3.45
N ARG A 77 12.17 -1.58 3.81
CA ARG A 77 12.76 -2.88 3.51
C ARG A 77 12.93 -3.11 2.01
N ASP A 78 11.93 -2.75 1.20
CA ASP A 78 12.02 -2.87 -0.25
C ASP A 78 13.06 -1.92 -0.85
N PHE A 79 13.14 -0.68 -0.31
CA PHE A 79 14.16 0.29 -0.70
C PHE A 79 15.57 -0.23 -0.38
N LEU A 80 15.80 -0.70 0.84
CA LEU A 80 17.10 -1.26 1.26
C LEU A 80 17.45 -2.51 0.46
N ALA A 81 16.47 -3.38 0.18
CA ALA A 81 16.69 -4.54 -0.67
C ALA A 81 17.15 -4.13 -2.08
N LEU A 82 16.55 -3.07 -2.66
CA LEU A 82 16.97 -2.54 -3.96
C LEU A 82 18.38 -1.92 -3.90
N VAL A 83 18.67 -1.13 -2.86
CA VAL A 83 19.98 -0.49 -2.65
C VAL A 83 21.10 -1.49 -2.36
N ASN A 84 20.80 -2.61 -1.71
CA ASN A 84 21.78 -3.65 -1.36
C ASN A 84 21.85 -4.79 -2.40
N SER A 85 20.96 -4.79 -3.40
CA SER A 85 20.93 -5.82 -4.44
C SER A 85 22.16 -5.74 -5.36
N LYS A 86 23.13 -6.66 -5.25
CA LYS A 86 24.34 -6.68 -6.10
C LYS A 86 24.07 -6.68 -7.63
N SER A 87 22.83 -6.82 -8.08
CA SER A 87 22.38 -6.59 -9.45
C SER A 87 22.76 -5.22 -10.02
N TYR A 88 22.87 -4.15 -9.22
CA TYR A 88 23.24 -2.84 -9.77
C TYR A 88 24.72 -2.73 -10.20
N ILE A 89 25.58 -3.64 -9.71
CA ILE A 89 27.02 -3.71 -10.06
C ILE A 89 27.21 -4.11 -11.54
N LYS A 90 26.15 -4.59 -12.20
CA LYS A 90 26.14 -5.00 -13.62
C LYS A 90 25.35 -4.05 -14.54
N LEU A 91 24.89 -2.90 -14.05
CA LEU A 91 24.13 -1.94 -14.86
C LEU A 91 25.07 -1.22 -15.83
N THR A 92 25.35 -1.86 -16.97
CA THR A 92 26.18 -1.29 -18.03
C THR A 92 25.34 -0.60 -19.11
N ASP A 93 24.03 -0.84 -19.14
CA ASP A 93 23.07 -0.19 -20.04
C ASP A 93 22.43 1.04 -19.35
N LEU A 94 22.37 2.16 -20.08
CA LEU A 94 21.69 3.39 -19.65
C LEU A 94 20.22 3.15 -19.30
N TYR A 95 19.55 2.25 -20.02
CA TYR A 95 18.15 1.92 -19.75
C TYR A 95 17.98 1.26 -18.38
N ASP A 96 18.85 0.33 -18.02
CA ASP A 96 18.76 -0.34 -16.72
C ASP A 96 19.08 0.62 -15.57
N ILE A 97 20.03 1.55 -15.76
CA ILE A 97 20.32 2.63 -14.81
C ILE A 97 19.09 3.52 -14.62
N TYR A 98 18.43 3.91 -15.71
CA TYR A 98 17.23 4.74 -15.66
C TYR A 98 16.10 4.06 -14.86
N ILE A 99 15.83 2.78 -15.15
CA ILE A 99 14.80 2.00 -14.44
C ILE A 99 15.15 1.85 -12.95
N TYR A 100 16.43 1.65 -12.63
CA TYR A 100 16.90 1.57 -11.24
C TYR A 100 16.63 2.88 -10.48
N ILE A 101 17.05 4.02 -11.04
CA ILE A 101 16.81 5.35 -10.45
C ILE A 101 15.30 5.62 -10.31
N TYR A 102 14.52 5.26 -11.33
CA TYR A 102 13.07 5.43 -11.31
C TYR A 102 12.42 4.65 -10.15
N LYS A 103 12.84 3.41 -9.93
CA LYS A 103 12.35 2.57 -8.82
C LYS A 103 12.78 3.11 -7.46
N LEU A 104 14.02 3.57 -7.30
CA LEU A 104 14.45 4.23 -6.06
C LEU A 104 13.57 5.45 -5.76
N GLY A 105 13.34 6.29 -6.77
CA GLY A 105 12.48 7.46 -6.64
C GLY A 105 11.04 7.10 -6.27
N SER A 106 10.50 5.97 -6.73
CA SER A 106 9.12 5.58 -6.40
C SER A 106 8.98 5.17 -4.94
N TYR A 107 9.96 4.49 -4.35
CA TYR A 107 9.99 4.18 -2.93
C TYR A 107 10.12 5.43 -2.06
N ILE A 108 10.98 6.37 -2.45
CA ILE A 108 11.12 7.66 -1.74
C ILE A 108 9.79 8.42 -1.74
N ARG A 109 9.15 8.58 -2.91
CA ARG A 109 7.84 9.26 -3.00
C ARG A 109 6.74 8.59 -2.18
N ALA A 110 6.74 7.26 -2.12
CA ALA A 110 5.79 6.53 -1.29
C ALA A 110 6.02 6.79 0.21
N LEU A 111 7.28 6.83 0.66
CA LEU A 111 7.65 7.17 2.03
C LEU A 111 7.29 8.63 2.38
N GLU A 112 7.53 9.57 1.47
CA GLU A 112 7.12 10.98 1.62
C GLU A 112 5.59 11.11 1.73
N THR A 113 4.83 10.36 0.91
CA THR A 113 3.35 10.30 1.00
C THR A 113 2.90 9.76 2.35
N LEU A 114 3.67 8.85 2.94
CA LEU A 114 3.46 8.35 4.30
C LEU A 114 4.03 9.31 5.36
N GLY A 115 4.45 10.53 5.01
CA GLY A 115 4.95 11.53 5.94
C GLY A 115 6.31 11.21 6.58
N VAL A 116 7.08 10.31 5.97
CA VAL A 116 8.48 10.10 6.33
C VAL A 116 9.29 11.24 5.75
N THR A 117 9.97 12.00 6.61
CA THR A 117 10.80 13.13 6.20
C THR A 117 12.28 12.83 6.37
N THR A 118 13.14 13.75 5.93
CA THR A 118 14.59 13.61 6.07
C THR A 118 15.07 13.48 7.52
N SER A 119 14.30 14.01 8.48
CA SER A 119 14.60 13.83 9.91
C SER A 119 14.38 12.39 10.40
N ASN A 120 13.57 11.60 9.69
CA ASN A 120 13.30 10.20 9.99
C ASN A 120 14.39 9.24 9.45
N TYR A 121 15.38 9.73 8.69
CA TYR A 121 16.46 8.88 8.14
C TYR A 121 17.31 8.20 9.22
N ALA A 122 17.41 8.78 10.43
CA ALA A 122 18.05 8.12 11.57
C ALA A 122 17.37 6.78 11.92
N ALA A 123 16.05 6.67 11.76
CA ALA A 123 15.32 5.41 11.97
C ALA A 123 15.57 4.39 10.84
N MET A 124 15.91 4.84 9.62
CA MET A 124 16.32 3.94 8.53
C MET A 124 17.70 3.33 8.76
N LEU A 125 18.58 4.04 9.47
CA LEU A 125 19.91 3.53 9.85
C LEU A 125 19.85 2.46 10.96
N ILE A 126 18.79 2.46 11.80
CA ILE A 126 18.59 1.46 12.87
C ILE A 126 18.07 0.12 12.33
N LEU A 127 17.51 0.11 11.12
CA LEU A 127 17.01 -1.09 10.44
C LEU A 127 18.05 -1.78 9.53
N LEU A 128 19.29 -1.25 9.50
CA LEU A 128 20.48 -1.89 8.92
C LEU A 128 21.18 -2.75 9.97
#